data_AF-A0A4V1B8F2-F1
#
_entry.id   AF-A0A4V1B8F2-F1
#
_cell.length_a   1.000
_cell.length_b   1.000
_cell.length_c   1.000
_cell.angle_alpha   90.00
_cell.angle_beta   90.00
_cell.angle_gamma   90.00
#
_symmetry.space_group_name_H-M   'P 1'
#
loop_
_entity.id
_entity.type
_entity.pdbx_description
1 polymer ?
#
loop_
_entity_poly.entity_id
_entity_poly.type
_entity_poly.pdbx_seq_one_letter_code
_entity_poly.pdbx_strand_id
1 'polypeptide(L)'
;MTCKLAAALILAGIFGFPIASAHAGPCTAEIEKFEKSIQEAGPGAGPSAPQSIGAQLSHQPTAESVKQAEQRARAGFAAILARAKKFDAEGKRAECTEALTDAKLIYFE
;
A
#
# COMPACT_ATOMS: atom_id res chain seq x y z
N MET A 1 32.28 -41.16 -43.58
CA MET A 1 30.81 -41.01 -43.58
C MET A 1 30.40 -40.50 -42.21
N THR A 2 29.86 -39.28 -42.18
CA THR A 2 29.07 -38.56 -41.14
C THR A 2 28.54 -39.39 -39.95
N CYS A 3 28.40 -38.92 -38.70
CA CYS A 3 28.19 -37.57 -38.17
C CYS A 3 28.72 -37.50 -36.72
N LYS A 4 29.33 -36.37 -36.35
CA LYS A 4 29.85 -36.08 -35.01
C LYS A 4 28.76 -35.47 -34.12
N LEU A 5 28.90 -35.69 -32.82
CA LEU A 5 28.47 -34.86 -31.68
C LEU A 5 26.96 -34.76 -31.37
N ALA A 6 26.58 -35.33 -30.22
CA ALA A 6 25.97 -34.55 -29.13
C ALA A 6 26.12 -35.32 -27.82
N ALA A 7 26.97 -34.79 -26.92
CA ALA A 7 27.18 -35.33 -25.58
C ALA A 7 25.89 -35.24 -24.75
N ALA A 8 25.58 -36.32 -24.03
CA ALA A 8 24.37 -36.46 -23.24
C ALA A 8 24.34 -35.52 -22.03
N LEU A 9 23.51 -34.49 -22.16
CA LEU A 9 22.61 -33.85 -21.19
C LEU A 9 22.79 -34.11 -19.67
N ILE A 10 23.30 -33.05 -19.01
CA ILE A 10 22.73 -32.36 -17.84
C ILE A 10 22.21 -33.24 -16.68
N LEU A 11 23.02 -33.32 -15.61
CA LEU A 11 22.56 -33.66 -14.25
C LEU A 11 21.62 -32.54 -13.76
N ALA A 12 20.33 -32.69 -14.02
CA ALA A 12 19.28 -31.81 -13.51
C ALA A 12 19.11 -32.03 -12.00
N GLY A 13 19.76 -31.20 -11.19
CA GLY A 13 19.42 -31.05 -9.78
C GLY A 13 18.00 -30.52 -9.67
N ILE A 14 17.11 -31.32 -9.07
CA ILE A 14 15.72 -30.93 -8.77
C ILE A 14 15.78 -29.83 -7.70
N PHE A 15 15.88 -28.58 -8.14
CA PHE A 15 15.59 -27.43 -7.28
C PHE A 15 14.08 -27.36 -7.12
N GLY A 16 13.56 -28.03 -6.09
CA GLY A 16 12.20 -27.86 -5.61
C GLY A 16 12.07 -26.45 -5.02
N PHE A 17 11.91 -25.44 -5.87
CA PHE A 17 11.48 -24.12 -5.43
C PHE A 17 10.03 -24.26 -4.96
N PRO A 18 9.72 -24.03 -3.66
CA PRO A 18 8.33 -23.88 -3.26
C PRO A 18 7.81 -22.64 -4.00
N ILE A 19 6.90 -22.88 -4.95
CA ILE A 19 6.15 -21.81 -5.58
C ILE A 19 5.29 -21.25 -4.44
N ALA A 20 5.79 -20.21 -3.78
CA ALA A 20 4.98 -19.39 -2.91
C ALA A 20 3.93 -18.77 -3.83
N SER A 21 2.77 -19.42 -3.91
CA SER A 21 1.62 -18.89 -4.61
C SER A 21 1.36 -17.51 -4.03
N ALA A 22 1.67 -16.47 -4.81
CA ALA A 22 1.24 -15.11 -4.55
C ALA A 22 -0.27 -15.08 -4.75
N HIS A 23 -1.00 -15.68 -3.81
CA HIS A 23 -2.44 -15.57 -3.77
C HIS A 23 -2.70 -14.12 -3.37
N ALA A 24 -3.11 -13.32 -4.36
CA ALA A 24 -3.67 -12.00 -4.09
C ALA A 24 -4.76 -12.20 -3.03
N GLY A 25 -4.63 -11.48 -1.92
CA GLY A 25 -5.63 -11.51 -0.88
C GLY A 25 -6.99 -11.01 -1.39
N PRO A 26 -8.04 -11.14 -0.59
CA PRO A 26 -9.41 -10.86 -1.01
C PRO A 26 -9.67 -9.38 -1.40
N CYS A 27 -8.72 -8.49 -1.14
CA CYS A 27 -8.82 -7.04 -1.21
C CYS A 27 -7.67 -6.41 -2.03
N THR A 28 -6.70 -7.20 -2.53
CA THR A 28 -5.51 -6.72 -3.26
C THR A 28 -5.85 -5.81 -4.43
N ALA A 29 -6.80 -6.18 -5.28
CA ALA A 29 -7.16 -5.38 -6.45
C ALA A 29 -7.66 -3.98 -6.10
N GLU A 30 -8.40 -3.85 -4.98
CA GLU A 30 -8.91 -2.56 -4.52
C GLU A 30 -7.79 -1.71 -3.89
N ILE A 31 -6.84 -2.34 -3.18
CA ILE A 31 -5.64 -1.68 -2.67
C ILE A 31 -4.82 -1.13 -3.85
N GLU A 32 -4.54 -1.95 -4.87
CA GLU A 32 -3.76 -1.53 -6.04
C GLU A 32 -4.41 -0.38 -6.80
N LYS A 33 -5.73 -0.45 -7.02
CA LYS A 33 -6.49 0.63 -7.66
C LYS A 33 -6.40 1.92 -6.86
N PHE A 34 -6.49 1.83 -5.53
CA PHE A 34 -6.37 2.99 -4.66
C PHE A 34 -4.96 3.59 -4.69
N GLU A 35 -3.91 2.77 -4.57
CA GLU A 35 -2.51 3.22 -4.67
C GLU A 35 -2.22 3.88 -6.03
N LYS A 36 -2.80 3.36 -7.11
CA LYS A 36 -2.71 3.99 -8.42
C LYS A 36 -3.40 5.36 -8.45
N SER A 37 -4.61 5.47 -7.88
CA SER A 37 -5.30 6.77 -7.80
C SER A 37 -4.52 7.84 -7.02
N ILE A 38 -3.79 7.43 -5.98
CA ILE A 38 -2.89 8.30 -5.20
C ILE A 38 -1.73 8.81 -6.06
N GLN A 39 -1.15 7.93 -6.90
CA GLN A 39 -0.07 8.33 -7.80
C GLN A 39 -0.56 9.31 -8.89
N GLU A 40 -1.81 9.18 -9.32
CA GLU A 40 -2.42 10.03 -10.34
C GLU A 40 -2.94 11.38 -9.80
N ALA A 41 -3.17 11.50 -8.48
CA ALA A 41 -3.77 12.69 -7.86
C ALA A 41 -2.92 13.98 -7.94
N GLY A 42 -1.63 13.87 -8.27
CA GLY A 42 -0.76 15.00 -8.57
C GLY A 42 -0.28 15.81 -7.35
N PRO A 43 0.47 16.90 -7.57
CA PRO A 43 1.06 17.71 -6.50
C PRO A 43 -0.02 18.43 -5.69
N GLY A 44 0.02 18.30 -4.36
CA GLY A 44 -0.94 18.93 -3.46
C GLY A 44 -2.08 18.01 -2.99
N ALA A 45 -2.25 16.85 -3.63
CA ALA A 45 -3.07 15.78 -3.08
C ALA A 45 -2.32 15.06 -1.95
N GLY A 46 -3.00 14.83 -0.85
CA GLY A 46 -2.42 14.16 0.31
C GLY A 46 -3.44 13.95 1.40
N PRO A 47 -3.15 13.06 2.35
CA PRO A 47 -4.05 12.76 3.43
C PRO A 47 -4.31 14.01 4.29
N SER A 48 -5.58 14.26 4.56
CA SER A 48 -6.04 15.29 5.48
C SER A 48 -6.09 14.75 6.91
N ALA A 49 -5.98 15.61 7.90
CA ALA A 49 -6.18 15.24 9.30
C ALA A 49 -7.26 16.14 9.90
N PRO A 50 -7.99 15.66 10.93
CA PRO A 50 -8.95 16.48 11.64
C PRO A 50 -8.34 17.79 12.14
N GLN A 51 -9.13 18.86 12.09
CA GLN A 51 -8.74 20.17 12.58
C GLN A 51 -8.35 20.09 14.07
N SER A 52 -7.13 20.49 14.39
CA SER A 52 -6.67 20.53 15.79
C SER A 52 -7.42 21.61 16.58
N ILE A 53 -7.58 21.42 17.90
CA ILE A 53 -8.18 22.43 18.79
C ILE A 53 -7.44 23.77 18.71
N GLY A 54 -6.11 23.75 18.59
CA GLY A 54 -5.31 24.97 18.40
C GLY A 54 -5.68 25.75 17.14
N ALA A 55 -6.07 25.06 16.06
CA ALA A 55 -6.58 25.70 14.84
C ALA A 55 -8.00 26.29 15.03
N GLN A 56 -8.78 25.78 15.98
CA GLN A 56 -10.14 26.26 16.27
C GLN A 56 -10.15 27.52 17.17
N LEU A 57 -9.08 27.74 17.94
CA LEU A 57 -8.97 28.86 18.90
C LEU A 57 -8.65 30.22 18.22
N SER A 58 -9.00 30.39 16.94
CA SER A 58 -8.76 31.61 16.13
C SER A 58 -7.31 32.09 16.07
N HIS A 59 -6.35 31.23 16.40
CA HIS A 59 -4.93 31.52 16.24
C HIS A 59 -4.48 31.11 14.84
N GLN A 60 -3.76 31.99 14.13
CA GLN A 60 -3.22 31.65 12.83
C GLN A 60 -2.26 30.45 12.98
N PRO A 61 -2.43 29.36 12.20
CA PRO A 61 -1.46 28.29 12.15
C PRO A 61 -0.09 28.83 11.74
N THR A 62 0.96 28.42 12.45
CA THR A 62 2.34 28.69 12.03
C THR A 62 2.74 27.70 10.94
N ALA A 63 3.66 28.09 10.05
CA ALA A 63 4.17 27.19 9.02
C ALA A 63 4.70 25.86 9.59
N GLU A 64 5.34 25.91 10.77
CA GLU A 64 5.80 24.70 11.46
C GLU A 64 4.63 23.81 11.90
N SER A 65 3.59 24.39 12.51
CA SER A 65 2.42 23.63 12.95
C SER A 65 1.68 22.96 11.80
N VAL A 66 1.59 23.63 10.65
CA VAL A 66 1.01 23.08 9.42
C VAL A 66 1.84 21.90 8.92
N LYS A 67 3.17 22.06 8.82
CA LYS A 67 4.07 20.98 8.39
C LYS A 67 4.00 19.77 9.32
N GLN A 68 3.94 19.98 10.63
CA GLN A 68 3.78 18.88 11.58
C GLN A 68 2.44 18.17 11.42
N ALA A 69 1.35 18.91 11.18
CA ALA A 69 0.04 18.33 10.93
C ALA A 69 0.03 17.47 9.65
N GLU A 70 0.63 17.95 8.56
CA GLU A 70 0.77 17.20 7.31
C GLU A 70 1.59 15.91 7.51
N GLN A 71 2.69 15.97 8.26
CA GLN A 71 3.50 14.79 8.57
C GLN A 71 2.72 13.75 9.38
N ARG A 72 1.94 14.19 10.37
CA ARG A 72 1.07 13.31 11.16
C ARG A 72 -0.02 12.68 10.31
N ALA A 73 -0.65 13.44 9.41
CA ALA A 73 -1.64 12.93 8.47
C ALA A 73 -1.04 11.84 7.57
N ARG A 74 0.15 12.09 7.00
CA ARG A 74 0.88 11.11 6.17
C ARG A 74 1.22 9.84 6.95
N ALA A 75 1.68 9.96 8.19
CA ALA A 75 2.00 8.82 9.04
C ALA A 75 0.75 8.01 9.41
N GLY A 76 -0.35 8.67 9.74
CA GLY A 76 -1.63 8.03 10.03
C GLY A 76 -2.17 7.26 8.82
N PHE A 77 -2.16 7.89 7.66
CA PHE A 77 -2.53 7.26 6.39
C PHE A 77 -1.68 6.02 6.09
N ALA A 78 -0.35 6.12 6.19
CA ALA A 78 0.55 5.00 5.96
C ALA A 78 0.27 3.82 6.92
N ALA A 79 -0.05 4.11 8.19
CA ALA A 79 -0.40 3.09 9.16
C ALA A 79 -1.72 2.38 8.82
N ILE A 80 -2.74 3.12 8.36
CA ILE A 80 -4.02 2.54 7.96
C ILE A 80 -3.85 1.65 6.71
N LEU A 81 -3.14 2.14 5.70
CA LEU A 81 -2.89 1.37 4.48
C LEU A 81 -2.08 0.10 4.77
N ALA A 82 -1.10 0.18 5.69
CA ALA A 82 -0.36 -0.99 6.15
C ALA A 82 -1.26 -2.01 6.86
N ARG A 83 -2.25 -1.57 7.65
CA ARG A 83 -3.25 -2.45 8.26
C ARG A 83 -4.12 -3.12 7.21
N ALA A 84 -4.59 -2.38 6.20
CA ALA A 84 -5.37 -2.95 5.10
C ALA A 84 -4.58 -4.04 4.36
N LYS A 85 -3.31 -3.78 4.01
CA LYS A 85 -2.41 -4.78 3.39
C LYS A 85 -2.17 -6.00 4.28
N LYS A 86 -2.08 -5.81 5.59
CA LYS A 86 -1.94 -6.92 6.54
C LYS A 86 -3.20 -7.78 6.58
N PHE A 87 -4.39 -7.18 6.65
CA PHE A 87 -5.65 -7.93 6.62
C PHE A 87 -5.88 -8.64 5.30
N ASP A 88 -5.46 -8.04 4.18
CA ASP A 88 -5.44 -8.68 2.88
C ASP A 88 -4.57 -9.95 2.88
N ALA A 89 -3.33 -9.85 3.39
CA ALA A 89 -2.43 -10.99 3.50
C ALA A 89 -2.93 -12.09 4.46
N GLU A 90 -3.72 -11.73 5.48
CA GLU A 90 -4.37 -12.65 6.42
C GLU A 90 -5.69 -13.25 5.88
N GLY A 91 -6.17 -12.82 4.71
CA GLY A 91 -7.45 -13.27 4.15
C GLY A 91 -8.70 -12.66 4.84
N LYS A 92 -8.51 -11.63 5.67
CA LYS A 92 -9.55 -10.95 6.43
C LYS A 92 -10.26 -9.89 5.58
N ARG A 93 -11.20 -10.34 4.75
CA ARG A 93 -11.87 -9.50 3.74
C ARG A 93 -12.60 -8.29 4.35
N ALA A 94 -13.36 -8.48 5.42
CA ALA A 94 -14.19 -7.42 6.00
C ALA A 94 -13.30 -6.32 6.59
N GLU A 95 -12.31 -6.72 7.37
CA GLU A 95 -11.35 -5.83 8.04
C GLU A 95 -10.45 -5.12 7.03
N CYS A 96 -10.04 -5.78 5.94
CA CYS A 96 -9.33 -5.09 4.86
C CYS A 96 -10.20 -4.01 4.22
N THR A 97 -11.46 -4.33 3.92
CA THR A 97 -12.37 -3.41 3.24
C THR A 97 -12.67 -2.19 4.11
N GLU A 98 -12.86 -2.40 5.42
CA GLU A 98 -13.01 -1.33 6.41
C GLU A 98 -11.76 -0.45 6.48
N ALA A 99 -10.58 -1.04 6.67
CA ALA A 99 -9.33 -0.29 6.73
C ALA A 99 -9.03 0.47 5.41
N LEU A 100 -9.41 -0.10 4.26
CA LEU A 100 -9.26 0.57 2.97
C LEU A 100 -10.27 1.73 2.82
N THR A 101 -11.46 1.60 3.40
CA THR A 101 -12.46 2.68 3.45
C THR A 101 -11.95 3.85 4.30
N ASP A 102 -11.39 3.56 5.48
CA ASP A 102 -10.75 4.56 6.34
C ASP A 102 -9.60 5.28 5.61
N ALA A 103 -8.79 4.52 4.85
CA ALA A 103 -7.71 5.10 4.06
C ALA A 103 -8.22 6.03 2.97
N LYS A 104 -9.32 5.66 2.29
CA LYS A 104 -9.96 6.47 1.25
C LYS A 104 -10.56 7.76 1.83
N LEU A 105 -11.22 7.68 2.99
CA LEU A 105 -11.78 8.84 3.69
C LEU A 105 -10.69 9.88 3.98
N ILE A 106 -9.62 9.45 4.63
CA ILE A 106 -8.52 10.36 5.01
C ILE A 106 -7.78 10.96 3.80
N TYR A 107 -7.78 10.29 2.64
CA TYR A 107 -7.06 10.76 1.46
C TYR A 107 -7.89 11.67 0.55
N PHE A 108 -9.22 11.44 0.47
CA PHE A 108 -10.11 12.14 -0.47
C PHE A 108 -11.16 13.03 0.19
N GLU A 109 -11.25 13.08 1.52
CA GLU A 109 -12.04 14.10 2.25
C GLU A 109 -11.30 15.44 2.41
#